data_AF-A0AAD3HMD8-F1
#
_entry.id   AF-A0AAD3HMD8-F1
#
_cell.length_a   1.000
_cell.length_b   1.000
_cell.length_c   1.000
_cell.angle_alpha   90.00
_cell.angle_beta   90.00
_cell.angle_gamma   90.00
#
_symmetry.space_group_name_H-M   'P 1'
#
loop_
_entity.id
_entity.type
_entity.pdbx_description
1 polymer ?
#
loop_
_entity_poly.entity_id
_entity_poly.type
_entity_poly.pdbx_seq_one_letter_code
_entity_poly.pdbx_strand_id
1 'polypeptide(L)'
;VRASLSALARTSTGFSLPQPHLDRTRLCDIPDAQLDPGYVRQREALKALVRQLAAPKSLHGRVMRGPELAGLVARMVAALNEQEIPTATSLLAAFNRDVLSRCAANYSAALAAVPLPAEEEQLAAAEVEARGAALEMLGALQIGRQRGVDTRSDLLRELDRCYQVRRTENSAASSAACSEAENACEEELDALQTMRLPSLRKFESAHARCEAAFRRRCRGPGRASNEERLERAWVRASKAFGRDYN
;
A
#
# COMPACT_ATOMS: atom_id res chain seq x y z
N VAL A 1 3.98 -12.26 -35.50
CA VAL A 1 4.92 -11.17 -35.87
C VAL A 1 4.22 -9.85 -36.11
N ARG A 2 3.42 -9.67 -37.19
CA ARG A 2 2.74 -8.38 -37.49
C ARG A 2 1.85 -7.88 -36.33
N ALA A 3 1.02 -8.76 -35.76
CA ALA A 3 0.18 -8.46 -34.60
C ALA A 3 1.00 -8.08 -33.33
N SER A 4 2.17 -8.69 -33.17
CA SER A 4 3.07 -8.42 -32.03
C SER A 4 3.73 -7.05 -32.18
N LEU A 5 4.14 -6.67 -33.39
CA LEU A 5 4.73 -5.37 -33.69
C LEU A 5 3.71 -4.24 -33.48
N SER A 6 2.47 -4.42 -33.91
CA SER A 6 1.40 -3.44 -33.66
C SER A 6 1.02 -3.31 -32.18
N ALA A 7 1.24 -4.34 -31.37
CA ALA A 7 0.98 -4.29 -29.93
C ALA A 7 2.10 -3.61 -29.12
N LEU A 8 3.35 -3.70 -29.60
CA LEU A 8 4.53 -3.22 -28.86
C LEU A 8 4.98 -1.81 -29.26
N ALA A 9 4.78 -1.40 -30.51
CA ALA A 9 5.22 -0.11 -31.02
C ALA A 9 4.03 0.80 -31.34
N ARG A 10 3.95 1.97 -30.68
CA ARG A 10 2.94 3.00 -30.96
C ARG A 10 3.15 3.69 -32.31
N THR A 11 4.39 3.73 -32.78
CA THR A 11 4.81 4.36 -34.03
C THR A 11 5.86 3.47 -34.68
N SER A 12 5.68 3.14 -35.95
CA SER A 12 6.65 2.37 -36.73
C SER A 12 7.00 3.13 -38.00
N THR A 13 8.29 3.28 -38.27
CA THR A 13 8.81 3.97 -39.46
C THR A 13 9.62 2.96 -40.27
N GLY A 14 9.31 2.83 -41.56
CA GLY A 14 10.11 2.04 -42.50
C GLY A 14 11.10 2.94 -43.22
N PHE A 15 12.33 2.46 -43.41
CA PHE A 15 13.36 3.16 -44.18
C PHE A 15 14.14 2.13 -45.00
N SER A 16 14.40 2.42 -46.28
CA SER A 16 15.16 1.56 -47.17
C SER A 16 16.53 2.16 -47.47
N LEU A 17 17.51 1.30 -47.75
CA LEU A 17 18.83 1.68 -48.25
C LEU A 17 19.13 0.83 -49.49
N PRO A 18 19.56 1.43 -50.62
CA PRO A 18 19.97 0.68 -51.79
C PRO A 18 21.29 -0.04 -51.51
N GLN A 19 21.68 -0.93 -52.41
CA GLN A 19 22.96 -1.60 -52.30
C GLN A 19 24.11 -0.57 -52.40
N PRO A 20 25.04 -0.53 -51.43
CA PRO A 20 26.10 0.48 -51.39
C PRO A 20 27.20 0.28 -52.43
N HIS A 21 27.54 -0.97 -52.75
CA HIS A 21 28.59 -1.33 -53.69
C HIS A 21 28.43 -2.81 -54.13
N LEU A 22 29.08 -3.21 -55.24
CA LEU A 22 29.08 -4.59 -55.73
C LEU A 22 29.93 -5.53 -54.84
N ASP A 23 31.07 -5.03 -54.38
CA ASP A 23 31.92 -5.71 -53.39
C ASP A 23 31.32 -5.55 -51.98
N ARG A 24 30.65 -6.60 -51.50
CA ARG A 24 29.89 -6.61 -50.24
C ARG A 24 30.73 -6.99 -49.02
N THR A 25 31.89 -7.60 -49.20
CA THR A 25 32.71 -8.13 -48.08
C THR A 25 33.68 -7.09 -47.54
N ARG A 26 33.94 -6.02 -48.29
CA ARG A 26 34.91 -4.97 -47.94
C ARG A 26 34.31 -3.58 -47.78
N LEU A 27 33.00 -3.47 -47.52
CA LEU A 27 32.28 -2.19 -47.45
C LEU A 27 32.88 -1.17 -46.48
N CYS A 28 33.52 -1.61 -45.39
CA CYS A 28 34.17 -0.74 -44.41
C CYS A 28 35.49 -0.13 -44.90
N ASP A 29 36.14 -0.76 -45.89
CA ASP A 29 37.41 -0.31 -46.47
C ASP A 29 37.19 0.66 -47.65
N ILE A 30 35.96 0.72 -48.17
CA ILE A 30 35.61 1.48 -49.36
C ILE A 30 35.24 2.91 -48.96
N PRO A 31 35.94 3.94 -49.48
CA PRO A 31 35.60 5.32 -49.18
C PRO A 31 34.26 5.71 -49.83
N ASP A 32 33.56 6.67 -49.22
CA ASP A 32 32.25 7.14 -49.70
C ASP A 32 32.24 7.57 -51.18
N ALA A 33 33.36 8.05 -51.71
CA ALA A 33 33.51 8.44 -53.11
C ALA A 33 33.36 7.26 -54.10
N GLN A 34 33.56 6.03 -53.63
CA GLN A 34 33.43 4.80 -54.41
C GLN A 34 32.10 4.06 -54.13
N LEU A 35 31.28 4.57 -53.21
CA LEU A 35 29.96 4.02 -52.94
C LEU A 35 28.92 4.59 -53.91
N ASP A 36 27.80 3.87 -54.06
CA ASP A 36 26.66 4.35 -54.81
C ASP A 36 26.19 5.71 -54.26
N PRO A 37 26.12 6.77 -55.09
CA PRO A 37 25.73 8.10 -54.61
C PRO A 37 24.31 8.13 -54.02
N GLY A 38 23.40 7.27 -54.51
CA GLY A 38 22.06 7.11 -53.96
C GLY A 38 22.08 6.50 -52.56
N TYR A 39 22.92 5.49 -52.32
CA TYR A 39 23.16 4.93 -50.99
C TYR A 39 23.67 6.00 -50.02
N VAL A 40 24.72 6.74 -50.39
CA VAL A 40 25.30 7.76 -49.52
C VAL A 40 24.26 8.81 -49.14
N ARG A 41 23.49 9.32 -50.11
CA ARG A 41 22.40 10.27 -49.83
C ARG A 41 21.35 9.70 -48.89
N GLN A 42 20.89 8.46 -49.11
CA GLN A 42 19.88 7.85 -48.24
C GLN A 42 20.41 7.52 -46.85
N ARG A 43 21.68 7.12 -46.71
CA ARG A 43 22.35 6.91 -45.42
C ARG A 43 22.41 8.20 -44.62
N GLU A 44 22.77 9.32 -45.25
CA GLU A 44 22.78 10.62 -44.56
C GLU A 44 21.36 11.08 -44.19
N ALA A 45 20.37 10.84 -45.05
CA ALA A 45 18.96 11.09 -44.72
C ALA A 45 18.48 10.24 -43.54
N LEU A 46 18.89 8.97 -43.45
CA LEU A 46 18.58 8.11 -42.31
C LEU A 46 19.20 8.65 -41.02
N LYS A 47 20.47 9.07 -41.05
CA LYS A 47 21.13 9.68 -39.87
C LYS A 47 20.37 10.93 -39.41
N ALA A 48 19.96 11.79 -40.34
CA ALA A 48 19.18 12.98 -40.03
C ALA A 48 17.82 12.61 -39.41
N LEU A 49 17.12 11.64 -40.00
CA LEU A 49 15.84 11.14 -39.50
C LEU A 49 15.96 10.56 -38.09
N VAL A 50 17.00 9.76 -37.82
CA VAL A 50 17.25 9.20 -36.48
C VAL A 50 17.46 10.32 -35.46
N ARG A 51 18.23 11.36 -35.80
CA ARG A 51 18.42 12.52 -34.90
C ARG A 51 17.12 13.29 -34.65
N GLN A 52 16.26 13.41 -35.66
CA GLN A 52 14.96 14.07 -35.55
C GLN A 52 13.97 13.28 -34.69
N LEU A 53 13.98 11.94 -34.81
CA LEU A 53 13.07 11.06 -34.08
C LEU A 53 13.59 10.64 -32.70
N ALA A 54 14.88 10.79 -32.44
CA ALA A 54 15.48 10.42 -31.18
C ALA A 54 14.89 11.25 -30.03
N ALA A 55 14.17 10.58 -29.15
CA ALA A 55 13.66 11.14 -27.91
C ALA A 55 14.46 10.59 -26.72
N PRO A 56 14.66 11.39 -25.65
CA PRO A 56 15.24 10.88 -24.42
C PRO A 56 14.45 9.68 -23.91
N LYS A 57 15.16 8.61 -23.55
CA LYS A 57 14.51 7.43 -22.95
C LYS A 57 13.96 7.85 -21.60
N SER A 58 12.65 7.77 -21.41
CA SER A 58 12.00 8.08 -20.14
C SER A 58 11.49 6.83 -19.46
N LEU A 59 11.61 6.77 -18.13
CA LEU A 59 10.98 5.78 -17.27
C LEU A 59 10.23 6.55 -16.17
N HIS A 60 8.93 6.30 -16.01
CA HIS A 60 8.05 7.04 -15.10
C HIS A 60 8.04 8.57 -15.29
N GLY A 61 8.03 9.05 -16.54
CA GLY A 61 8.04 10.49 -16.84
C GLY A 61 9.37 11.18 -16.54
N ARG A 62 10.36 10.46 -15.99
CA ARG A 62 11.71 10.97 -15.73
C ARG A 62 12.64 10.50 -16.83
N VAL A 63 13.46 11.41 -17.34
CA VAL A 63 14.50 11.09 -18.32
C VAL A 63 15.56 10.20 -17.67
N MET A 64 15.78 9.04 -18.26
CA MET A 64 16.76 8.05 -17.83
C MET A 64 18.18 8.51 -18.22
N ARG A 65 19.07 8.52 -17.23
CA ARG A 65 20.49 8.85 -17.34
C ARG A 65 21.33 7.58 -17.25
N GLY A 66 22.64 7.72 -17.46
CA GLY A 66 23.60 6.61 -17.48
C GLY A 66 23.47 5.64 -16.29
N PRO A 67 23.46 6.11 -15.03
CA PRO A 67 23.34 5.21 -13.87
C PRO A 67 22.02 4.45 -13.81
N GLU A 68 20.90 5.10 -14.16
CA GLU A 68 19.58 4.50 -14.14
C GLU A 68 19.44 3.44 -15.24
N LEU A 69 20.02 3.70 -16.42
CA LEU A 69 20.11 2.75 -17.52
C LEU A 69 20.99 1.56 -17.14
N ALA A 70 22.17 1.81 -16.58
CA ALA A 70 23.08 0.74 -16.14
C ALA A 70 22.44 -0.17 -15.09
N GLY A 71 21.74 0.42 -14.10
CA GLY A 71 20.98 -0.35 -13.12
C GLY A 71 19.84 -1.16 -13.73
N LEU A 72 19.15 -0.63 -14.74
CA LEU A 72 18.12 -1.36 -15.48
C LEU A 72 18.72 -2.57 -16.21
N VAL A 73 19.81 -2.37 -16.95
CA VAL A 73 20.51 -3.43 -17.69
C VAL A 73 20.99 -4.53 -16.74
N ALA A 74 21.63 -4.16 -15.61
CA ALA A 74 22.11 -5.13 -14.63
C ALA A 74 20.98 -6.02 -14.09
N ARG A 75 19.82 -5.42 -13.75
CA ARG A 75 18.64 -6.19 -13.30
C ARG A 75 18.08 -7.10 -14.39
N MET A 76 18.05 -6.65 -15.65
CA MET A 76 17.60 -7.48 -16.78
C MET A 76 18.52 -8.68 -16.99
N VAL A 77 19.84 -8.48 -16.91
CA VAL A 77 20.84 -9.55 -17.03
C VAL A 77 20.76 -10.53 -15.87
N ALA A 78 20.60 -10.04 -14.63
CA ALA A 78 20.41 -10.90 -13.46
C ALA A 78 19.18 -11.81 -13.61
N ALA A 79 18.03 -11.23 -13.99
CA ALA A 79 16.80 -11.99 -14.21
C ALA A 79 16.96 -13.04 -15.33
N LEU A 80 17.60 -12.67 -16.45
CA LEU A 80 17.92 -13.62 -17.54
C LEU A 80 18.80 -14.78 -17.05
N ASN A 81 19.80 -14.50 -16.22
CA ASN A 81 20.74 -15.49 -15.70
C ASN A 81 20.08 -16.46 -14.71
N GLU A 82 19.03 -16.03 -14.01
CA GLU A 82 18.22 -16.87 -13.12
C GLU A 82 17.24 -17.80 -13.88
N GLN A 83 17.35 -17.89 -15.21
CA GLN A 83 16.44 -18.63 -16.11
C GLN A 83 14.98 -18.15 -16.12
N GLU A 84 14.67 -17.05 -15.45
CA GLU A 84 13.48 -16.28 -15.78
C GLU A 84 13.75 -15.56 -17.11
N ILE A 85 13.27 -16.07 -18.24
CA ILE A 85 13.28 -15.27 -19.48
C ILE A 85 12.43 -14.03 -19.21
N PRO A 86 13.00 -12.83 -19.01
CA PRO A 86 12.22 -11.68 -18.68
C PRO A 86 11.62 -11.22 -19.99
N THR A 87 10.43 -11.70 -20.30
CA THR A 87 9.56 -10.99 -21.22
C THR A 87 9.40 -9.58 -20.67
N ALA A 88 9.28 -8.55 -21.52
CA ALA A 88 8.98 -7.19 -21.06
C ALA A 88 7.78 -7.21 -20.07
N THR A 89 6.87 -8.13 -20.32
CA THR A 89 5.73 -8.55 -19.52
C THR A 89 6.07 -9.07 -18.10
N SER A 90 7.14 -9.85 -17.90
CA SER A 90 7.61 -10.33 -16.58
C SER A 90 8.30 -9.23 -15.77
N LEU A 91 9.12 -8.40 -16.42
CA LEU A 91 9.77 -7.26 -15.76
C LEU A 91 8.73 -6.25 -15.27
N LEU A 92 7.74 -5.93 -16.11
CA LEU A 92 6.62 -5.07 -15.71
C LEU A 92 5.85 -5.64 -14.50
N ALA A 93 5.66 -6.96 -14.44
CA ALA A 93 5.03 -7.60 -13.30
C ALA A 93 5.89 -7.53 -12.02
N ALA A 94 7.21 -7.69 -12.12
CA ALA A 94 8.12 -7.52 -10.99
C ALA A 94 8.15 -6.06 -10.48
N PHE A 95 8.21 -5.08 -11.39
CA PHE A 95 8.12 -3.66 -11.05
C PHE A 95 6.77 -3.31 -10.40
N ASN A 96 5.67 -3.78 -10.97
CA ASN A 96 4.34 -3.53 -10.41
C ASN A 96 4.18 -4.21 -9.03
N ARG A 97 4.80 -5.38 -8.80
CA ARG A 97 4.85 -6.01 -7.46
C ARG A 97 5.63 -5.18 -6.44
N ASP A 98 6.78 -4.61 -6.81
CA ASP A 98 7.53 -3.70 -5.92
C ASP A 98 6.70 -2.43 -5.60
N VAL A 99 6.04 -1.85 -6.60
CA VAL A 99 5.11 -0.72 -6.40
C VAL A 99 3.98 -1.10 -5.45
N LEU A 100 3.36 -2.27 -5.63
CA LEU A 100 2.31 -2.78 -4.74
C LEU A 100 2.80 -2.89 -3.30
N SER A 101 3.97 -3.51 -3.09
CA SER A 101 4.56 -3.68 -1.76
C SER A 101 4.78 -2.34 -1.07
N ARG A 102 5.29 -1.33 -1.80
CA ARG A 102 5.46 0.03 -1.28
C ARG A 102 4.13 0.72 -0.95
N CYS A 103 3.11 0.53 -1.78
CA CYS A 103 1.76 1.04 -1.52
C CYS A 103 1.16 0.44 -0.24
N ALA A 104 1.22 -0.88 -0.10
CA ALA A 104 0.74 -1.59 1.08
C ALA A 104 1.53 -1.20 2.34
N ALA A 105 2.85 -1.01 2.24
CA ALA A 105 3.70 -0.59 3.35
C ALA A 105 3.35 0.83 3.83
N ASN A 106 3.21 1.79 2.91
CA ASN A 106 2.81 3.16 3.28
C ASN A 106 1.41 3.20 3.90
N TYR A 107 0.47 2.45 3.33
CA TYR A 107 -0.88 2.31 3.90
C TYR A 107 -0.85 1.75 5.31
N SER A 108 -0.10 0.65 5.52
CA SER A 108 0.01 0.01 6.84
C SER A 108 0.67 0.93 7.86
N ALA A 109 1.68 1.70 7.46
CA ALA A 109 2.33 2.69 8.31
C ALA A 109 1.36 3.82 8.71
N ALA A 110 0.54 4.32 7.77
CA ALA A 110 -0.48 5.32 8.05
C ALA A 110 -1.53 4.81 9.05
N LEU A 111 -2.00 3.57 8.89
CA LEU A 111 -2.92 2.94 9.84
C LEU A 111 -2.28 2.69 11.22
N ALA A 112 -0.98 2.35 11.24
CA ALA A 112 -0.24 2.13 12.47
C ALA A 112 -0.03 3.41 13.28
N ALA A 113 -0.05 4.58 12.63
CA ALA A 113 0.06 5.88 13.30
C ALA A 113 -1.16 6.22 14.17
N VAL A 114 -2.31 5.58 13.93
CA VAL A 114 -3.50 5.70 14.80
C VAL A 114 -3.26 4.89 16.08
N PRO A 115 -3.21 5.52 17.26
CA PRO A 115 -3.00 4.81 18.52
C PRO A 115 -4.23 3.98 18.87
N LEU A 116 -4.01 2.76 19.38
CA LEU A 116 -5.08 1.87 19.82
C LEU A 116 -5.18 1.84 21.36
N PRO A 117 -6.39 1.68 21.94
CA PRO A 117 -7.68 1.58 21.25
C PRO A 117 -8.19 2.94 20.73
N ALA A 118 -8.77 2.92 19.53
CA ALA A 118 -9.36 4.07 18.85
C ALA A 118 -10.86 3.88 18.63
N GLU A 119 -11.58 4.98 18.46
CA GLU A 119 -12.97 4.94 18.00
C GLU A 119 -13.04 4.45 16.55
N GLU A 120 -14.15 3.79 16.18
CA GLU A 120 -14.30 3.21 14.85
C GLU A 120 -14.26 4.29 13.76
N GLU A 121 -14.83 5.47 14.01
CA GLU A 121 -14.81 6.59 13.07
C GLU A 121 -13.40 7.13 12.82
N GLN A 122 -12.54 7.16 13.86
CA GLN A 122 -11.15 7.62 13.72
C GLN A 122 -10.34 6.65 12.87
N LEU A 123 -10.49 5.35 13.12
CA LEU A 123 -9.80 4.33 12.35
C LEU A 123 -10.32 4.27 10.90
N ALA A 124 -11.63 4.44 10.68
CA ALA A 124 -12.24 4.50 9.36
C ALA A 124 -11.81 5.76 8.57
N ALA A 125 -11.69 6.92 9.22
CA ALA A 125 -11.21 8.13 8.56
C ALA A 125 -9.76 7.97 8.08
N ALA A 126 -8.89 7.41 8.92
CA ALA A 126 -7.50 7.12 8.55
C ALA A 126 -7.41 6.09 7.42
N GLU A 127 -8.29 5.09 7.41
CA GLU A 127 -8.42 4.11 6.33
C GLU A 127 -8.69 4.77 4.98
N VAL A 128 -9.68 5.66 4.92
CA VAL A 128 -10.09 6.33 3.69
C VAL A 128 -8.96 7.20 3.15
N GLU A 129 -8.31 7.98 4.02
CA GLU A 129 -7.18 8.83 3.65
C GLU A 129 -5.99 8.00 3.15
N ALA A 130 -5.58 6.99 3.90
CA ALA A 130 -4.47 6.12 3.54
C ALA A 130 -4.75 5.34 2.25
N ARG A 131 -5.98 4.87 2.04
CA ARG A 131 -6.40 4.17 0.81
C ARG A 131 -6.33 5.12 -0.39
N GLY A 132 -6.80 6.35 -0.24
CA GLY A 132 -6.69 7.39 -1.26
C GLY A 132 -5.23 7.59 -1.67
N ALA A 133 -4.34 7.83 -0.71
CA ALA A 133 -2.92 8.02 -0.95
C ALA A 133 -2.24 6.80 -1.61
N ALA A 134 -2.59 5.58 -1.20
CA ALA A 134 -2.07 4.36 -1.81
C ALA A 134 -2.51 4.20 -3.27
N LEU A 135 -3.77 4.53 -3.60
CA LEU A 135 -4.29 4.46 -4.96
C LEU A 135 -3.70 5.55 -5.87
N GLU A 136 -3.48 6.76 -5.34
CA GLU A 136 -2.77 7.83 -6.07
C GLU A 136 -1.32 7.43 -6.35
N MET A 137 -0.62 6.87 -5.36
CA MET A 137 0.75 6.41 -5.52
C MET A 137 0.86 5.27 -6.54
N LEU A 138 -0.07 4.31 -6.51
CA LEU A 138 -0.16 3.28 -7.54
C LEU A 138 -0.39 3.91 -8.92
N GLY A 139 -1.30 4.89 -9.01
CA GLY A 139 -1.59 5.63 -10.23
C GLY A 139 -0.36 6.29 -10.85
N ALA A 140 0.48 6.89 -10.01
CA ALA A 140 1.71 7.58 -10.41
C ALA A 140 2.86 6.64 -10.81
N LEU A 141 2.96 5.47 -10.16
CA LEU A 141 4.11 4.58 -10.29
C LEU A 141 3.88 3.37 -11.23
N GLN A 142 2.63 2.96 -11.46
CA GLN A 142 2.32 1.77 -12.26
C GLN A 142 2.79 1.89 -13.73
N ILE A 143 3.22 0.77 -14.31
CA ILE A 143 3.65 0.70 -15.71
C ILE A 143 2.73 -0.25 -16.51
N GLY A 144 2.18 0.25 -17.63
CA GLY A 144 1.39 -0.53 -18.59
C GLY A 144 -0.13 -0.49 -18.35
N ARG A 145 -0.91 0.03 -19.31
CA ARG A 145 -2.37 0.26 -19.18
C ARG A 145 -3.21 -1.03 -19.06
N GLN A 146 -2.87 -2.09 -19.78
CA GLN A 146 -3.70 -3.30 -19.85
C GLN A 146 -3.61 -4.21 -18.62
N ARG A 147 -2.56 -4.08 -17.79
CA ARG A 147 -2.39 -4.83 -16.52
C ARG A 147 -2.59 -3.99 -15.26
N GLY A 148 -2.85 -2.69 -15.42
CA GLY A 148 -3.17 -1.80 -14.29
C GLY A 148 -4.48 -2.17 -13.58
N VAL A 149 -5.40 -2.85 -14.27
CA VAL A 149 -6.66 -3.33 -13.66
C VAL A 149 -6.39 -4.46 -12.66
N ASP A 150 -5.59 -5.47 -13.04
CA ASP A 150 -5.22 -6.58 -12.16
C ASP A 150 -4.34 -6.11 -11.00
N THR A 151 -3.36 -5.24 -11.27
CA THR A 151 -2.50 -4.69 -10.20
C THR A 151 -3.33 -3.84 -9.22
N ARG A 152 -4.31 -3.06 -9.69
CA ARG A 152 -5.18 -2.30 -8.80
C ARG A 152 -6.07 -3.19 -7.92
N SER A 153 -6.63 -4.26 -8.49
CA SER A 153 -7.45 -5.20 -7.71
C SER A 153 -6.61 -5.95 -6.68
N ASP A 154 -5.37 -6.31 -7.02
CA ASP A 154 -4.40 -6.90 -6.10
C ASP A 154 -4.08 -5.95 -4.94
N LEU A 155 -3.86 -4.66 -5.22
CA LEU A 155 -3.65 -3.66 -4.18
C LEU A 155 -4.86 -3.59 -3.25
N LEU A 156 -6.06 -3.42 -3.79
CA LEU A 156 -7.28 -3.28 -2.99
C LEU A 156 -7.48 -4.47 -2.04
N ARG A 157 -7.26 -5.70 -2.52
CA ARG A 157 -7.32 -6.90 -1.66
C ARG A 157 -6.30 -6.87 -0.53
N GLU A 158 -5.08 -6.40 -0.81
CA GLU A 158 -4.04 -6.28 0.21
C GLU A 158 -4.35 -5.17 1.22
N LEU A 159 -4.87 -4.02 0.78
CA LEU A 159 -5.33 -2.95 1.67
C LEU A 159 -6.47 -3.43 2.58
N ASP A 160 -7.46 -4.13 2.02
CA ASP A 160 -8.57 -4.71 2.79
C ASP A 160 -8.04 -5.67 3.85
N ARG A 161 -7.07 -6.54 3.50
CA ARG A 161 -6.42 -7.46 4.44
C ARG A 161 -5.72 -6.70 5.57
N CYS A 162 -4.90 -5.70 5.26
CA CYS A 162 -4.23 -4.87 6.26
C CYS A 162 -5.22 -4.15 7.18
N TYR A 163 -6.32 -3.65 6.63
CA TYR A 163 -7.36 -2.99 7.42
C TYR A 163 -8.06 -3.95 8.37
N GLN A 164 -8.43 -5.15 7.91
CA GLN A 164 -9.05 -6.16 8.79
C GLN A 164 -8.12 -6.53 9.95
N VAL A 165 -6.84 -6.75 9.68
CA VAL A 165 -5.84 -7.00 10.74
C VAL A 165 -5.85 -5.87 11.76
N ARG A 166 -5.80 -4.61 11.29
CA ARG A 166 -5.80 -3.45 12.18
C ARG A 166 -7.09 -3.31 12.99
N ARG A 167 -8.25 -3.63 12.41
CA ARG A 167 -9.53 -3.66 13.14
C ARG A 167 -9.55 -4.72 14.22
N THR A 168 -9.00 -5.91 13.94
CA THR A 168 -8.88 -6.98 14.93
C THR A 168 -7.97 -6.55 16.09
N GLU A 169 -6.83 -5.92 15.81
CA GLU A 169 -5.95 -5.34 16.82
C GLU A 169 -6.66 -4.29 17.67
N ASN A 170 -7.44 -3.39 17.04
CA ASN A 170 -8.22 -2.39 17.76
C ASN A 170 -9.27 -3.03 18.67
N SER A 171 -9.97 -4.05 18.18
CA SER A 171 -10.97 -4.78 18.97
C SER A 171 -10.36 -5.46 20.18
N ALA A 172 -9.19 -6.10 20.02
CA ALA A 172 -8.46 -6.71 21.11
C ALA A 172 -7.99 -5.67 22.14
N ALA A 173 -7.37 -4.57 21.70
CA ALA A 173 -6.92 -3.50 22.58
C ALA A 173 -8.09 -2.82 23.33
N SER A 174 -9.20 -2.59 22.64
CA SER A 174 -10.42 -2.00 23.20
C SER A 174 -11.03 -2.92 24.26
N SER A 175 -11.20 -4.20 23.93
CA SER A 175 -11.74 -5.20 24.86
C SER A 175 -10.87 -5.34 26.11
N ALA A 176 -9.54 -5.36 25.96
CA ALA A 176 -8.61 -5.42 27.08
C ALA A 176 -8.72 -4.19 27.99
N ALA A 177 -8.65 -2.98 27.42
CA ALA A 177 -8.73 -1.74 28.19
C ALA A 177 -10.09 -1.56 28.89
N CYS A 178 -11.17 -1.96 28.24
CA CYS A 178 -12.52 -1.91 28.80
C CYS A 178 -12.72 -2.94 29.91
N SER A 179 -12.24 -4.18 29.73
CA SER A 179 -12.33 -5.22 30.75
C SER A 179 -11.51 -4.87 31.99
N GLU A 180 -10.30 -4.30 31.81
CA GLU A 180 -9.49 -3.82 32.93
C GLU A 180 -10.22 -2.70 33.72
N ALA A 181 -10.85 -1.76 33.02
CA ALA A 181 -11.59 -0.68 33.65
C ALA A 181 -12.87 -1.15 34.36
N GLU A 182 -13.57 -2.14 33.81
CA GLU A 182 -14.73 -2.76 34.43
C GLU A 182 -14.35 -3.58 35.67
N ASN A 183 -13.36 -4.47 35.56
CA ASN A 183 -12.83 -5.24 36.69
C ASN A 183 -12.39 -4.31 37.83
N ALA A 184 -11.68 -3.22 37.53
CA ALA A 184 -11.27 -2.26 38.54
C ALA A 184 -12.46 -1.58 39.25
N CYS A 185 -13.59 -1.38 38.56
CA CYS A 185 -14.81 -0.91 39.23
C CYS A 185 -15.43 -2.02 40.10
N GLU A 186 -15.55 -3.24 39.60
CA GLU A 186 -16.09 -4.37 40.38
C GLU A 186 -15.28 -4.55 41.68
N GLU A 187 -13.95 -4.52 41.61
CA GLU A 187 -13.06 -4.60 42.77
C GLU A 187 -13.29 -3.46 43.78
N GLU A 188 -13.50 -2.21 43.32
CA GLU A 188 -13.81 -1.08 44.21
C GLU A 188 -15.16 -1.27 44.93
N LEU A 189 -16.17 -1.77 44.22
CA LEU A 189 -17.50 -2.04 44.78
C LEU A 189 -17.49 -3.21 45.78
N ASP A 190 -16.80 -4.30 45.45
CA ASP A 190 -16.66 -5.47 46.34
C ASP A 190 -15.89 -5.10 47.62
N ALA A 191 -14.83 -4.31 47.52
CA ALA A 191 -14.10 -3.81 48.68
C ALA A 191 -15.00 -2.99 49.62
N LEU A 192 -15.92 -2.19 49.06
CA LEU A 192 -16.88 -1.42 49.86
C LEU A 192 -17.90 -2.30 50.57
N GLN A 193 -18.32 -3.42 49.97
CA GLN A 193 -19.28 -4.35 50.59
C GLN A 193 -18.69 -5.08 51.80
N THR A 194 -17.38 -5.34 51.81
CA THR A 194 -16.71 -6.02 52.93
C THR A 194 -16.44 -5.12 54.14
N MET A 195 -16.60 -3.79 54.01
CA MET A 195 -16.39 -2.86 55.12
C MET A 195 -17.52 -2.99 56.15
N ARG A 196 -17.19 -2.93 57.45
CA ARG A 196 -18.17 -3.12 58.55
C ARG A 196 -19.35 -2.13 58.57
N LEU A 197 -19.17 -0.90 58.08
CA LEU A 197 -20.17 0.18 58.11
C LEU A 197 -20.01 1.10 56.88
N PRO A 198 -20.27 0.62 55.65
CA PRO A 198 -20.24 1.47 54.48
C PRO A 198 -21.56 2.25 54.43
N SER A 199 -21.52 3.56 54.19
CA SER A 199 -22.75 4.33 53.99
C SER A 199 -23.19 4.24 52.53
N LEU A 200 -24.51 4.24 52.30
CA LEU A 200 -25.08 4.24 50.94
C LEU A 200 -24.47 5.34 50.06
N ARG A 201 -24.32 6.55 50.63
CA ARG A 201 -23.70 7.69 49.94
C ARG A 201 -22.25 7.40 49.51
N LYS A 202 -21.46 6.67 50.31
CA LYS A 202 -20.09 6.28 49.94
C LYS A 202 -20.11 5.28 48.79
N PHE A 203 -21.01 4.30 48.84
CA PHE A 203 -21.17 3.28 47.81
C PHE A 203 -21.57 3.89 46.45
N GLU A 204 -22.60 4.74 46.43
CA GLU A 204 -23.03 5.47 45.23
C GLU A 204 -21.93 6.39 44.69
N SER A 205 -21.20 7.09 45.58
CA SER A 205 -20.09 7.94 45.15
C SER A 205 -18.94 7.15 44.50
N ALA A 206 -18.72 5.91 44.93
CA ALA A 206 -17.67 5.06 44.38
C ALA A 206 -18.07 4.56 43.00
N HIS A 207 -19.31 4.11 42.83
CA HIS A 207 -19.85 3.78 41.53
C HIS A 207 -19.73 4.96 40.54
N ALA A 208 -20.16 6.16 40.93
CA ALA A 208 -20.07 7.33 40.05
C ALA A 208 -18.61 7.65 39.64
N ARG A 209 -17.64 7.46 40.54
CA ARG A 209 -16.20 7.63 40.22
C ARG A 209 -15.71 6.56 39.25
N CYS A 210 -16.03 5.29 39.51
CA CYS A 210 -15.58 4.19 38.68
C CYS A 210 -16.21 4.28 37.28
N GLU A 211 -17.49 4.66 37.18
CA GLU A 211 -18.21 4.82 35.92
C GLU A 211 -17.59 5.95 35.07
N ALA A 212 -17.25 7.07 35.72
CA ALA A 212 -16.53 8.15 35.06
C ALA A 212 -15.13 7.71 34.57
N ALA A 213 -14.41 6.90 35.36
CA ALA A 213 -13.12 6.35 34.97
C ALA A 213 -13.24 5.35 33.80
N PHE A 214 -14.26 4.49 33.82
CA PHE A 214 -14.61 3.56 32.76
C PHE A 214 -14.87 4.30 31.46
N ARG A 215 -15.78 5.28 31.44
CA ARG A 215 -16.11 6.08 30.24
C ARG A 215 -14.89 6.82 29.66
N ARG A 216 -13.89 7.14 30.48
CA ARG A 216 -12.66 7.81 30.03
C ARG A 216 -11.66 6.82 29.39
N ARG A 217 -11.51 5.63 29.97
CA ARG A 217 -10.49 4.62 29.58
C ARG A 217 -11.00 3.65 28.51
N CYS A 218 -12.26 3.24 28.61
CA CYS A 218 -12.89 2.31 27.69
C CYS A 218 -13.36 3.05 26.43
N ARG A 219 -12.73 2.73 25.29
CA ARG A 219 -12.97 3.36 23.99
C ARG A 219 -13.02 2.31 22.89
N GLY A 220 -13.71 2.62 21.79
CA GLY A 220 -13.80 1.74 20.64
C GLY A 220 -14.81 0.59 20.81
N PRO A 221 -14.69 -0.47 19.99
CA PRO A 221 -15.78 -1.46 19.79
C PRO A 221 -16.11 -2.30 21.02
N GLY A 222 -15.18 -2.47 21.96
CA GLY A 222 -15.40 -3.20 23.22
C GLY A 222 -16.28 -2.45 24.22
N ARG A 223 -16.60 -1.17 23.98
CA ARG A 223 -17.29 -0.32 24.95
C ARG A 223 -18.70 -0.79 25.28
N ALA A 224 -19.56 -0.94 24.28
CA ALA A 224 -20.98 -1.26 24.51
C ALA A 224 -21.17 -2.55 25.32
N SER A 225 -20.39 -3.58 25.01
CA SER A 225 -20.46 -4.86 25.73
C SER A 225 -19.99 -4.75 27.18
N ASN A 226 -18.90 -4.01 27.45
CA ASN A 226 -18.40 -3.85 28.81
C ASN A 226 -19.23 -2.86 29.63
N GLU A 227 -19.86 -1.88 29.00
CA GLU A 227 -20.79 -0.95 29.66
C GLU A 227 -22.02 -1.71 30.20
N GLU A 228 -22.56 -2.64 29.41
CA GLU A 228 -23.65 -3.52 29.86
C GLU A 228 -23.21 -4.47 30.99
N ARG A 229 -21.95 -4.95 30.98
CA ARG A 229 -21.39 -5.75 32.09
C ARG A 229 -21.27 -4.93 33.37
N LEU A 230 -20.74 -3.71 33.27
CA LEU A 230 -20.62 -2.77 34.39
C LEU A 230 -21.99 -2.44 35.00
N GLU A 231 -23.00 -2.18 34.18
CA GLU A 231 -24.36 -1.91 34.66
C GLU A 231 -24.96 -3.12 35.40
N ARG A 232 -24.75 -4.34 34.87
CA ARG A 232 -25.15 -5.56 35.59
C ARG A 232 -24.41 -5.73 36.90
N ALA A 233 -23.11 -5.43 36.94
CA ALA A 233 -22.30 -5.48 38.15
C ALA A 233 -22.84 -4.54 39.22
N TRP A 234 -23.12 -3.29 38.84
CA TRP A 234 -23.75 -2.29 39.69
C TRP A 234 -25.09 -2.76 40.26
N VAL A 235 -25.99 -3.28 39.41
CA VAL A 235 -27.31 -3.76 39.86
C VAL A 235 -27.17 -4.90 40.87
N ARG A 236 -26.25 -5.84 40.64
CA ARG A 236 -25.95 -6.92 41.60
C ARG A 236 -25.41 -6.35 42.91
N ALA A 237 -24.42 -5.47 42.83
CA ALA A 237 -23.73 -4.93 43.98
C ALA A 237 -24.63 -4.04 44.85
N SER A 238 -25.49 -3.22 44.22
CA SER A 238 -26.49 -2.39 44.89
C SER A 238 -27.56 -3.23 45.60
N LYS A 239 -28.04 -4.30 44.96
CA LYS A 239 -29.00 -5.22 45.59
C LYS A 239 -28.39 -5.97 46.79
N ALA A 240 -27.15 -6.42 46.69
CA ALA A 240 -26.45 -7.07 47.80
C ALA A 240 -26.25 -6.11 48.98
N PHE A 241 -25.76 -4.89 48.69
CA PHE A 241 -25.60 -3.83 49.68
C PHE A 241 -26.92 -3.51 50.41
N GLY A 242 -28.02 -3.38 49.66
CA GLY A 242 -29.33 -3.09 50.23
C GLY A 242 -29.91 -4.22 51.11
N ARG A 243 -29.51 -5.48 50.91
CA ARG A 243 -29.92 -6.61 51.76
C ARG A 243 -29.09 -6.72 53.03
N ASP A 244 -27.80 -6.43 52.95
CA ASP A 244 -26.87 -6.68 54.05
C ASP A 244 -26.80 -5.50 55.05
N TYR A 245 -27.27 -4.30 54.65
CA TYR A 245 -27.17 -3.06 55.44
C TYR A 245 -28.49 -2.29 55.67
N ASN A 246 -29.63 -2.71 55.10
CA ASN A 246 -30.97 -2.22 55.46
C ASN A 246 -31.81 -3.33 56.09
#